data_AF-A0A2V1CIX1-F1
#
_entry.id   AF-A0A2V1CIX1-F1
#
_cell.length_a   1.000
_cell.length_b   1.000
_cell.length_c   1.000
_cell.angle_alpha   90.00
_cell.angle_beta   90.00
_cell.angle_gamma   90.00
#
_symmetry.space_group_name_H-M   'P 1'
#
loop_
_entity.id
_entity.type
_entity.pdbx_description
1 polymer ?
#
loop_
_entity_poly.entity_id
_entity_poly.type
_entity_poly.pdbx_seq_one_letter_code
_entity_poly.pdbx_strand_id
1 'polypeptide(L)' 'LSELSKTFKEAIHIATQLGLQYIWIDSLCIVQDDAEDWAREAVQMSDVYGNSFINIAAGDSEDGRGGCFL' A
#
# COMPACT_ATOMS: atom_id res chain seq x y z
N LEU A 1 -8.35 -11.45 3.94
CA LEU A 1 -7.51 -11.49 2.71
C LEU A 1 -8.33 -11.61 1.43
N SER A 2 -9.47 -12.33 1.37
CA SER A 2 -10.28 -12.47 0.14
C SER A 2 -10.65 -11.13 -0.50
N GLU A 3 -11.01 -10.14 0.34
CA GLU A 3 -11.46 -8.80 -0.06
C GLU A 3 -10.37 -7.88 -0.62
N LEU A 4 -9.08 -8.23 -0.42
CA LEU A 4 -8.01 -7.39 -0.94
C LEU A 4 -7.84 -7.59 -2.45
N SER A 5 -7.49 -6.51 -3.14
CA SER A 5 -7.11 -6.55 -4.54
C SER A 5 -5.91 -7.49 -4.76
N LYS A 6 -5.72 -7.96 -6.00
CA LYS A 6 -4.57 -8.82 -6.33
C LYS A 6 -3.26 -8.11 -6.02
N THR A 7 -3.17 -6.82 -6.35
CA THR A 7 -2.01 -5.96 -6.09
C THR A 7 -1.68 -5.89 -4.59
N PHE A 8 -2.68 -5.72 -3.72
CA PHE A 8 -2.42 -5.68 -2.28
C PHE A 8 -1.96 -7.03 -1.73
N LYS A 9 -2.58 -8.13 -2.17
CA LYS A 9 -2.16 -9.49 -1.79
C LYS A 9 -0.71 -9.76 -2.17
N GLU A 10 -0.34 -9.36 -3.39
CA GLU A 10 1.01 -9.58 -3.91
C GLU A 10 2.03 -8.63 -3.28
N ALA A 11 1.67 -7.36 -3.00
CA ALA A 11 2.52 -6.45 -2.24
C ALA A 11 2.81 -6.97 -0.82
N ILE A 12 1.80 -7.49 -0.12
CA ILE A 12 1.97 -8.17 1.19
C ILE A 12 2.88 -9.38 1.05
N HIS A 13 2.72 -10.17 -0.03
CA HIS A 13 3.57 -11.33 -0.29
C HIS A 13 5.04 -10.91 -0.49
N ILE A 14 5.30 -9.86 -1.28
CA ILE A 14 6.64 -9.29 -1.49
C ILE A 14 7.26 -8.86 -0.16
N ALA A 15 6.54 -8.05 0.64
CA ALA A 15 7.03 -7.59 1.94
C ALA A 15 7.39 -8.77 2.86
N THR A 16 6.52 -9.79 2.91
CA THR A 16 6.74 -10.99 3.71
C THR A 16 7.97 -11.79 3.24
N GLN A 17 8.18 -11.94 1.93
CA GLN A 17 9.36 -12.62 1.39
C GLN A 17 10.66 -11.88 1.69
N LEU A 18 10.59 -10.55 1.85
CA LEU A 18 11.71 -9.71 2.25
C LEU A 18 11.93 -9.65 3.78
N GLY A 19 11.15 -10.41 4.55
CA GLY A 19 11.24 -10.43 6.01
C GLY A 19 10.66 -9.18 6.69
N LEU A 20 9.90 -8.37 5.97
CA LEU A 20 9.23 -7.18 6.50
C LEU A 20 7.88 -7.58 7.10
N GLN A 21 7.62 -7.17 8.34
CA GLN A 21 6.39 -7.47 9.04
C GLN A 21 5.25 -6.49 8.72
N TYR A 22 5.60 -5.28 8.28
CA TYR A 22 4.67 -4.18 8.09
C TYR A 22 4.73 -3.67 6.66
N ILE A 23 3.55 -3.37 6.12
CA ILE A 23 3.36 -2.66 4.86
C ILE A 23 2.32 -1.58 5.09
N TRP A 24 2.57 -0.41 4.54
CA TRP A 24 1.63 0.70 4.55
C TRP A 24 1.03 0.85 3.16
N ILE A 25 -0.31 0.91 3.09
CA ILE A 25 -1.08 1.11 1.86
C ILE A 25 -2.12 2.17 2.20
N ASP A 26 -2.02 3.35 1.58
CA ASP A 26 -2.85 4.53 1.88
C ASP A 26 -4.36 4.22 1.96
N SER A 27 -4.87 3.47 0.98
CA SER A 27 -6.28 3.08 0.91
C SER A 27 -6.74 2.13 2.03
N LEU A 28 -5.81 1.52 2.77
CA LEU A 28 -6.08 0.62 3.90
C LEU A 28 -5.71 1.23 5.26
N CYS A 29 -4.72 2.12 5.29
CA CYS A 29 -4.18 2.70 6.51
C CYS A 29 -4.79 4.05 6.87
N ILE A 30 -5.48 4.71 5.92
CA ILE A 30 -6.20 5.96 6.11
C ILE A 30 -7.70 5.69 6.03
N VAL A 31 -8.49 6.32 6.92
CA VAL A 31 -9.95 6.21 6.88
C VAL A 31 -10.48 7.05 5.71
N GLN A 32 -10.93 6.39 4.65
CA GLN A 32 -11.30 7.06 3.40
C GLN A 32 -12.58 7.92 3.50
N ASP A 33 -13.48 7.56 4.41
CA ASP A 33 -14.77 8.25 4.61
C ASP A 33 -14.68 9.40 5.64
N ASP A 34 -13.47 9.75 6.09
CA ASP A 34 -13.22 10.83 7.05
C ASP A 34 -12.21 11.82 6.45
N ALA A 35 -12.71 13.00 6.08
CA ALA A 35 -11.90 14.05 5.47
C ALA A 35 -10.86 14.65 6.44
N GLU A 36 -11.14 14.68 7.74
CA GLU A 36 -10.19 15.19 8.73
C GLU A 36 -9.06 14.18 8.98
N ASP A 37 -9.39 12.89 9.07
CA ASP A 37 -8.39 11.81 9.13
C ASP A 37 -7.53 11.80 7.87
N TRP A 38 -8.16 11.84 6.70
CA TRP A 38 -7.44 11.88 5.43
C TRP A 38 -6.48 13.06 5.36
N ALA A 39 -6.91 14.27 5.72
CA ALA A 39 -6.05 15.44 5.70
C ALA A 39 -4.85 15.32 6.66
N ARG A 40 -5.05 14.73 7.83
CA ARG A 40 -3.98 14.50 8.81
C ARG A 40 -2.96 13.47 8.32
N GLU A 41 -3.43 12.35 7.78
CA GLU A 41 -2.55 11.26 7.33
C GLU A 41 -1.87 11.58 5.99
N ALA A 42 -2.56 12.30 5.09
CA ALA A 42 -2.00 12.71 3.80
C ALA A 42 -0.75 13.58 3.93
N VAL A 43 -0.69 14.44 4.96
CA VAL A 43 0.51 15.25 5.24
C VAL A 43 1.71 14.37 5.61
N GLN A 44 1.49 13.19 6.19
CA GLN A 44 2.55 12.26 6.59
C GLN A 44 3.02 11.35 5.45
N MET A 45 2.32 11.30 4.31
CA MET A 45 2.65 10.40 3.20
C MET A 45 4.10 10.53 2.74
N SER A 46 4.61 11.76 2.62
CA SER A 46 6.00 12.00 2.22
C SER A 46 6.98 11.37 3.21
N ASP A 47 6.68 11.43 4.50
CA ASP A 47 7.53 10.83 5.53
C ASP A 47 7.40 9.31 5.54
N VAL A 48 6.21 8.76 5.30
CA VAL A 48 6.00 7.31 5.20
C VAL A 48 6.75 6.73 4.00
N TYR A 49 6.60 7.31 2.80
CA TYR A 49 7.32 6.88 1.60
C TYR A 49 8.82 7.13 1.69
N GLY A 50 9.23 8.24 2.33
CA GLY A 50 10.64 8.63 2.46
C GLY A 50 11.41 7.82 3.49
N ASN A 51 10.74 7.33 4.53
CA ASN A 51 11.36 6.55 5.61
C ASN A 51 11.00 5.06 5.55
N SER A 52 10.38 4.58 4.46
CA SER A 52 10.13 3.15 4.25
C SER A 52 11.43 2.39 3.96
N PHE A 53 11.44 1.08 4.25
CA PHE A 53 12.58 0.24 3.88
C PHE A 53 12.68 0.08 2.35
N ILE A 54 11.53 -0.03 1.69
CA ILE A 54 11.36 -0.09 0.24
C ILE A 54 10.00 0.48 -0.14
N ASN A 55 9.86 0.91 -1.39
CA ASN A 55 8.58 1.23 -2.01
C ASN A 55 8.29 0.25 -3.14
N ILE A 56 7.07 -0.30 -3.18
CA ILE A 56 6.62 -1.25 -4.21
C ILE A 56 5.67 -0.50 -5.15
N ALA A 57 5.94 -0.50 -6.45
CA ALA A 57 5.11 0.13 -7.47
C ALA A 57 4.63 -0.91 -8.50
N ALA A 58 3.31 -1.05 -8.64
CA ALA A 58 2.65 -1.91 -9.64
C ALA A 58 2.12 -1.03 -10.78
N GLY A 59 3.00 -0.63 -11.70
CA GLY A 59 2.70 0.38 -12.73
C GLY A 59 2.08 -0.14 -14.04
N ASP A 60 1.96 -1.46 -14.22
CA ASP A 60 1.53 -2.07 -15.50
C ASP A 60 0.02 -2.40 -15.55
N SER A 61 -0.78 -1.81 -14.66
CA SER A 61 -2.22 -2.03 -14.61
C SER A 61 -2.98 -0.74 -14.30
N GLU A 62 -4.20 -0.63 -14.83
CA GLU A 62 -5.10 0.50 -14.58
C GLU A 62 -5.65 0.51 -13.14
N ASP A 63 -5.67 -0.65 -12.47
CA ASP A 63 -6.18 -0.77 -11.11
C ASP A 63 -5.56 -1.93 -10.32
N GLY A 64 -6.05 -2.13 -9.09
CA GLY A 64 -5.55 -3.15 -8.16
C GLY A 64 -5.70 -4.60 -8.62
N ARG A 65 -6.34 -4.90 -9.76
CA ARG A 65 -6.54 -6.27 -10.25
C ARG A 65 -5.33 -6.82 -11.01
N GLY A 66 -4.38 -5.99 -11.46
CA GLY A 66 -3.21 -6.43 -12.23
C GLY A 66 -2.23 -7.30 -11.46
N GLY A 67 -1.88 -6.89 -10.24
CA GLY A 67 -0.84 -7.55 -9.44
C GLY A 67 0.55 -6.96 -9.66
N CYS A 68 1.54 -7.53 -8.97
CA CYS A 68 2.96 -7.18 -8.97
C CYS A 68 3.85 -8.21 -9.70
N PHE A 69 3.34 -9.40 -10.04
CA PHE A 69 4.13 -10.51 -10.60
C PHE A 69 3.76 -10.85 -12.06
N LEU A 70 3.90 -9.90 -12.98
CA LEU A 70 3.63 -10.11 -14.42
C LEU A 70 4.15 -11.45 -14.97
#